data_AF-A0AAD0ADB1-F1
#
_entry.id   AF-A0AAD0ADB1-F1
#
_cell.length_a   1.000
_cell.length_b   1.000
_cell.length_c   1.000
_cell.angle_alpha   90.00
_cell.angle_beta   90.00
_cell.angle_gamma   90.00
#
_symmetry.space_group_name_H-M   'P 1'
#
loop_
_entity.id
_entity.type
_entity.pdbx_description
1 polymer ?
#
loop_
_entity_poly.entity_id
_entity_poly.type
_entity_poly.pdbx_seq_one_letter_code
_entity_poly.pdbx_strand_id
1 'polypeptide(L)'
;MTTYFITRHTGALQWAAAHDIHFDIHLEHLLSLDKLQAGDVIIGTLPINMIYQINQLGVRYLHLSLKIPPHLRGVELDIEQLKVCQATLEEFVVTKISDIEI
;
A
#
# COMPACT_ATOMS: atom_id res chain seq x y z
N MET A 1 4.23 17.72 -0.94
CA MET A 1 4.24 16.35 -1.49
C MET A 1 5.13 15.53 -0.59
N THR A 2 4.49 14.62 0.15
CA THR A 2 5.11 13.66 1.06
C THR A 2 4.77 12.26 0.57
N THR A 3 5.74 11.37 0.54
CA THR A 3 5.55 9.94 0.24
C THR A 3 5.47 9.15 1.53
N TYR A 4 4.32 8.57 1.80
CA TYR A 4 4.08 7.70 2.94
C TYR A 4 4.23 6.25 2.51
N PHE A 5 4.92 5.43 3.31
CA PHE A 5 4.93 3.99 3.16
C PHE A 5 4.24 3.33 4.35
N ILE A 6 3.12 2.67 4.09
CA ILE A 6 2.23 2.12 5.10
C ILE A 6 2.31 0.60 5.09
N THR A 7 3.01 0.05 6.08
CA THR A 7 3.18 -1.40 6.25
C THR A 7 3.64 -1.73 7.66
N ARG A 8 3.08 -2.79 8.25
CA ARG A 8 3.59 -3.42 9.48
C ARG A 8 4.63 -4.50 9.21
N HIS A 9 4.85 -4.86 7.94
CA HIS A 9 5.69 -5.98 7.55
C HIS A 9 7.11 -5.51 7.25
N THR A 10 8.07 -6.01 8.04
CA THR A 10 9.50 -5.72 7.88
C THR A 10 10.03 -6.12 6.50
N GLY A 11 9.52 -7.21 5.93
CA GLY A 11 9.92 -7.65 4.60
C GLY A 11 9.52 -6.69 3.47
N ALA A 12 8.43 -5.92 3.62
CA ALA A 12 8.06 -4.89 2.65
C ALA A 12 9.03 -3.70 2.68
N LEU A 13 9.51 -3.33 3.88
CA LEU A 13 10.52 -2.28 4.05
C LEU A 13 11.87 -2.70 3.46
N GLN A 14 12.29 -3.94 3.71
CA GLN A 14 13.52 -4.48 3.14
C GLN A 14 13.43 -4.59 1.61
N TRP A 15 12.28 -5.01 1.09
CA TRP A 15 12.04 -5.04 -0.34
C TRP A 15 12.17 -3.64 -0.97
N ALA A 16 11.54 -2.62 -0.37
CA ALA A 16 11.66 -1.24 -0.84
C ALA A 16 13.10 -0.73 -0.81
N ALA A 17 13.84 -1.00 0.27
CA ALA A 17 15.25 -0.63 0.37
C ALA A 17 16.11 -1.32 -0.69
N ALA A 18 15.83 -2.60 -0.99
CA ALA A 18 16.56 -3.36 -2.01
C ALA A 18 16.23 -2.94 -3.46
N HIS A 19 15.15 -2.20 -3.68
CA HIS A 19 14.70 -1.73 -5.00
C HIS A 19 14.76 -0.20 -5.13
N ASP A 20 15.51 0.47 -4.24
CA ASP A 20 15.68 1.94 -4.22
C ASP A 20 14.34 2.70 -4.21
N ILE A 21 13.33 2.16 -3.54
CA ILE A 21 12.05 2.82 -3.35
C ILE A 21 12.17 3.81 -2.18
N HIS A 22 12.11 5.10 -2.51
CA HIS A 22 12.19 6.17 -1.53
C HIS A 22 10.81 6.55 -0.96
N PHE A 23 10.78 6.85 0.34
CA PHE A 23 9.63 7.40 1.04
C PHE A 23 10.10 8.31 2.18
N ASP A 24 9.26 9.28 2.57
CA ASP A 24 9.58 10.27 3.59
C ASP A 24 9.15 9.80 4.98
N ILE A 25 8.00 9.13 5.06
CA ILE A 25 7.37 8.73 6.33
C ILE A 25 6.94 7.27 6.26
N HIS A 26 7.43 6.45 7.18
CA HIS A 26 6.91 5.11 7.41
C HIS A 26 5.87 5.10 8.53
N LEU A 27 4.76 4.39 8.31
CA LEU A 27 3.72 4.13 9.32
C LEU A 27 3.32 2.66 9.26
N GLU A 28 3.01 2.05 10.40
CA GLU A 28 2.40 0.72 10.39
C GLU A 28 0.94 0.77 9.93
N HIS A 29 0.23 1.83 10.34
CA HIS A 29 -1.20 2.02 10.08
C HIS A 29 -1.52 3.49 9.76
N LEU A 30 -2.42 3.70 8.81
CA LEU A 30 -3.03 5.00 8.55
C LEU A 30 -4.27 5.18 9.42
N LEU A 31 -4.14 5.90 10.52
CA LEU A 31 -5.23 6.08 11.50
C LEU A 31 -6.09 7.32 11.25
N SER A 32 -5.57 8.32 10.54
CA SER A 32 -6.28 9.56 10.19
C SER A 32 -5.81 10.07 8.82
N LEU A 33 -6.71 10.76 8.12
CA LEU A 33 -6.45 11.39 6.83
C LEU A 33 -6.19 12.89 6.95
N ASP A 34 -6.31 13.48 8.15
CA ASP A 34 -6.34 14.94 8.36
C ASP A 34 -5.05 15.66 7.96
N LYS A 35 -3.93 14.93 7.96
CA LYS A 35 -2.61 15.45 7.62
C LYS A 35 -2.25 15.30 6.14
N LEU A 36 -3.02 14.51 5.39
CA LEU A 36 -2.75 14.28 3.99
C LEU A 36 -3.10 15.51 3.16
N GLN A 37 -2.26 15.81 2.18
CA GLN A 37 -2.45 16.90 1.25
C GLN A 37 -2.60 16.37 -0.17
N ALA A 38 -3.32 17.11 -1.01
CA ALA A 38 -3.38 16.81 -2.44
C ALA A 38 -1.96 16.74 -3.03
N GLY A 39 -1.70 15.70 -3.83
CA GLY A 39 -0.40 15.42 -4.40
C GLY A 39 0.53 14.56 -3.52
N ASP A 40 0.19 14.27 -2.27
CA ASP A 40 0.90 13.26 -1.49
C ASP A 40 0.75 11.88 -2.14
N VAL A 41 1.69 10.98 -1.82
CA VAL A 41 1.72 9.60 -2.32
C VAL A 41 1.65 8.64 -1.16
N ILE A 42 0.79 7.64 -1.26
CA ILE A 42 0.71 6.53 -0.30
C ILE A 42 1.12 5.25 -1.00
N ILE A 43 2.15 4.60 -0.47
CA ILE A 43 2.60 3.26 -0.85
C ILE A 43 2.11 2.28 0.21
N GLY A 44 1.54 1.14 -0.18
CA GLY A 44 1.24 0.04 0.74
C GLY A 44 -0.03 -0.72 0.39
N THR A 45 -0.55 -1.49 1.34
CA THR A 45 -1.78 -2.28 1.17
C THR A 45 -2.84 -1.76 2.13
N LEU A 46 -3.80 -1.01 1.59
CA LEU A 46 -4.87 -0.38 2.37
C LEU A 46 -6.24 -1.00 2.07
N PRO A 47 -7.19 -0.93 3.02
CA PRO A 47 -8.59 -1.24 2.75
C PRO A 47 -9.13 -0.41 1.58
N ILE A 48 -9.92 -1.01 0.69
CA ILE A 48 -10.42 -0.36 -0.53
C ILE A 48 -11.22 0.92 -0.26
N ASN A 49 -11.98 0.95 0.84
CA ASN A 49 -12.73 2.12 1.28
C ASN A 49 -11.81 3.29 1.67
N MET A 50 -10.63 3.00 2.22
CA MET A 50 -9.63 4.02 2.56
C MET A 50 -8.94 4.55 1.30
N ILE A 51 -8.64 3.68 0.33
CA ILE A 51 -8.07 4.10 -0.97
C ILE A 51 -9.02 5.08 -1.67
N TYR A 52 -10.33 4.77 -1.68
CA TYR A 52 -11.34 5.70 -2.18
C TYR A 52 -11.26 7.07 -1.48
N GLN A 53 -11.22 7.10 -0.14
CA GLN A 53 -11.17 8.34 0.63
C GLN A 53 -9.92 9.17 0.31
N ILE A 54 -8.74 8.57 0.22
CA ILE A 54 -7.51 9.31 -0.11
C ILE A 54 -7.52 9.81 -1.56
N ASN A 55 -8.10 9.06 -2.50
CA ASN A 55 -8.25 9.55 -3.88
C ASN A 55 -9.17 10.77 -3.97
N GLN A 56 -10.21 10.86 -3.12
CA GLN A 56 -11.05 12.08 -3.03
C GLN A 56 -10.27 13.30 -2.51
N LEU A 57 -9.20 13.09 -1.75
CA LEU A 57 -8.30 14.15 -1.27
C LEU A 57 -7.23 14.56 -2.31
N GLY A 58 -7.21 13.94 -3.49
CA GLY A 58 -6.16 14.16 -4.49
C GLY A 58 -4.83 13.50 -4.13
N VAL A 59 -4.84 12.51 -3.22
CA VAL A 59 -3.67 11.71 -2.85
C VAL A 59 -3.55 10.53 -3.83
N ARG A 60 -2.32 10.27 -4.27
CA ARG A 60 -1.99 9.15 -5.15
C ARG A 60 -1.77 7.88 -4.34
N TYR A 61 -2.21 6.75 -4.87
CA TYR A 61 -2.10 5.47 -4.18
C TYR A 61 -1.34 4.44 -5.04
N LEU A 62 -0.26 3.90 -4.48
CA LEU A 62 0.55 2.84 -5.04
C LEU A 62 0.39 1.57 -4.19
N HIS A 63 -0.16 0.52 -4.79
CA HIS A 63 -0.34 -0.77 -4.13
C HIS A 63 0.93 -1.59 -4.21
N LEU A 64 1.32 -2.21 -3.09
CA LEU A 64 2.36 -3.24 -3.08
C LEU A 64 1.73 -4.60 -3.43
N SER A 65 1.74 -4.91 -4.72
CA SER A 65 1.24 -6.19 -5.24
C SER A 65 2.26 -7.29 -5.01
N LEU A 66 1.82 -8.39 -4.41
CA LEU A 66 2.60 -9.62 -4.26
C LEU A 66 1.90 -10.75 -5.02
N LYS A 67 2.59 -11.36 -5.98
CA LYS A 67 2.15 -12.60 -6.62
C LYS A 67 2.47 -13.77 -5.70
N ILE A 68 1.63 -13.96 -4.69
CA ILE A 68 1.78 -15.03 -3.71
C ILE A 68 1.27 -16.35 -4.31
N PRO A 69 2.14 -17.37 -4.46
CA PRO A 69 1.73 -18.72 -4.88
C PRO A 69 0.62 -19.26 -3.97
N PRO A 70 -0.33 -20.08 -4.47
CA PRO A 70 -1.45 -20.57 -3.66
C PRO A 70 -1.05 -21.23 -2.34
N HIS A 71 0.06 -21.97 -2.32
CA HIS A 71 0.58 -22.66 -1.13
C HIS A 71 1.22 -21.73 -0.09
N LEU A 72 1.46 -20.46 -0.45
CA LEU A 72 2.02 -19.42 0.43
C LEU A 72 0.97 -18.37 0.83
N ARG A 73 -0.30 -18.53 0.44
CA ARG A 73 -1.36 -17.60 0.83
C ARG A 73 -1.78 -17.85 2.27
N GLY A 74 -2.06 -16.77 3.02
CA GLY A 74 -2.57 -16.84 4.38
C GLY A 74 -1.52 -17.20 5.45
N VAL A 75 -0.24 -17.30 5.08
CA VAL A 75 0.88 -17.48 6.00
C VAL A 75 1.75 -16.22 6.04
N GLU A 76 2.45 -16.02 7.15
CA GLU A 76 3.45 -14.94 7.24
C GLU A 76 4.66 -15.32 6.39
N LEU A 77 5.01 -14.46 5.43
CA LEU A 77 6.11 -14.71 4.51
C LEU A 77 7.42 -14.17 5.07
N ASP A 78 8.46 -15.00 5.01
CA ASP A 78 9.82 -14.55 5.30
C ASP A 78 10.43 -13.74 4.13
N ILE A 79 11.63 -13.21 4.36
CA ILE A 79 12.35 -12.33 3.44
C ILE A 79 12.62 -13.01 2.10
N GLU A 80 12.97 -14.30 2.11
CA GLU A 80 13.28 -15.05 0.90
C GLU A 80 12.00 -15.40 0.13
N GLN A 81 10.91 -15.68 0.84
CA GLN A 81 9.59 -15.90 0.24
C GLN A 81 9.04 -14.63 -0.42
N LEU A 82 9.29 -13.45 0.14
CA LEU A 82 8.90 -12.18 -0.48
C LEU A 82 9.63 -11.91 -1.79
N LYS A 83 10.91 -12.29 -1.91
CA LYS A 83 11.65 -12.22 -3.19
C LYS A 83 11.01 -13.08 -4.28
N VAL A 84 10.49 -14.25 -3.90
CA VAL A 84 9.82 -15.18 -4.83
C VAL A 84 8.44 -14.65 -5.27
N CYS A 85 7.81 -13.79 -4.47
CA CYS A 85 6.45 -13.29 -4.73
C CYS A 85 6.38 -12.15 -5.78
N GLN A 86 7.45 -11.90 -6.56
CA GLN A 86 7.48 -10.91 -7.65
C GLN A 86 6.78 -9.59 -7.29
N ALA A 87 7.24 -8.97 -6.20
CA ALA A 87 6.62 -7.75 -5.69
C ALA A 87 6.70 -6.62 -6.72
N THR A 88 5.59 -5.91 -6.92
CA THR A 88 5.50 -4.76 -7.82
C THR A 88 4.73 -3.62 -7.17
N LEU A 89 5.06 -2.38 -7.55
CA LEU A 89 4.25 -1.21 -7.22
C LEU A 89 3.38 -0.84 -8.41
N GLU A 90 2.07 -0.74 -8.17
CA GLU A 90 1.07 -0.43 -9.18
C GLU A 90 0.19 0.72 -8.69
N GLU A 91 -0.01 1.73 -9.53
CA GLU A 91 -0.89 2.86 -9.18
C GLU A 91 -2.35 2.46 -9.40
N PHE A 92 -3.19 2.67 -8.38
CA PHE A 92 -4.62 2.43 -8.46
C PHE A 92 -5.41 3.66 -8.07
N VAL A 93 -6.54 3.85 -8.75
CA VAL A 93 -7.56 4.82 -8.39
C VAL A 93 -8.85 4.06 -8.11
N VAL A 94 -9.45 4.31 -6.96
CA VAL A 94 -10.71 3.69 -6.55
C VAL A 94 -11.82 4.72 -6.60
N THR A 95 -12.92 4.35 -7.25
CA THR A 95 -14.16 5.14 -7.26
C THR A 95 -15.29 4.29 -6.68
N LYS A 96 -15.98 4.83 -5.68
CA LYS A 96 -17.20 4.22 -5.14
C LYS A 96 -18.37 4.49 -6.08
N ILE A 97 -19.07 3.45 -6.52
CA ILE A 97 -20.19 3.56 -7.48
C ILE A 97 -21.51 3.85 -6.76
N SER A 98 -21.83 3.06 -5.73
CA SER A 98 -23.05 3.20 -4.93
C SER A 98 -22.87 2.48 -3.61
N ASP A 99 -23.60 2.91 -2.58
CA ASP A 99 -23.82 2.12 -1.38
C ASP A 99 -25.04 1.22 -1.64
N ILE A 100 -24.90 -0.08 -1.43
CA ILE A 100 -25.99 -1.05 -1.61
C ILE A 100 -26.53 -1.39 -0.23
N GLU A 101 -27.80 -1.05 0.03
CA GLU A 101 -28.55 -1.60 1.16
C GLU A 101 -29.02 -3.01 0.73
N ILE A 102 -28.63 -4.04 1.51
CA ILE A 102 -29.02 -5.44 1.30
C ILE A 102 -30.19 -5.78 2.22
#